data_AF-A0AAU3WV12-F1
#
_entry.id   AF-A0AAU3WV12-F1
#
_cell.length_a   1.000
_cell.length_b   1.000
_cell.length_c   1.000
_cell.angle_alpha   90.00
_cell.angle_beta   90.00
_cell.angle_gamma   90.00
#
_symmetry.space_group_name_H-M   'P 1'
#
loop_
_entity.id
_entity.type
_entity.pdbx_description
1 polymer ?
#
loop_
_entity_poly.entity_id
_entity_poly.type
_entity_poly.pdbx_seq_one_letter_code
_entity_poly.pdbx_strand_id
1 'polypeptide(L)' 'MIKRPYLLWLLVPFVLYIGALPFVNRVEPVVFGLPFLFVWLLGATLVTPFAVWLTWRGDQRFKRGLS' A
#
# COMPACT_ATOMS: atom_id res chain seq x y z
N MET A 1 13.66 -16.72 7.05
CA MET A 1 12.40 -17.50 6.93
C MET A 1 11.26 -16.68 7.53
N ILE A 2 10.59 -15.82 6.74
CA ILE A 2 9.52 -14.93 7.24
C ILE A 2 8.24 -15.77 7.39
N LYS A 3 7.95 -16.23 8.62
CA LYS A 3 6.83 -17.14 8.92
C LYS A 3 5.44 -16.47 8.93
N ARG A 4 5.35 -15.17 8.66
CA ARG A 4 4.11 -14.37 8.75
C ARG A 4 4.04 -13.34 7.62
N PRO A 5 3.70 -13.77 6.38
CA PRO A 5 3.69 -12.89 5.21
C PRO A 5 2.70 -11.73 5.35
N TYR A 6 1.70 -11.85 6.23
CA TYR A 6 0.76 -10.76 6.50
C TYR A 6 1.39 -9.56 7.22
N LEU A 7 2.49 -9.75 7.96
CA LEU A 7 3.21 -8.64 8.59
C LEU A 7 3.84 -7.70 7.56
N LEU A 8 4.08 -8.18 6.33
CA LEU A 8 4.55 -7.33 5.22
C LEU A 8 3.47 -6.32 4.80
N TRP A 9 2.17 -6.62 4.97
CA TRP A 9 1.09 -5.65 4.72
C TRP A 9 1.13 -4.46 5.68
N LEU A 10 1.67 -4.65 6.89
CA LEU A 10 1.86 -3.57 7.86
C LEU A 10 2.90 -2.54 7.38
N LEU A 11 3.78 -2.91 6.45
CA LEU A 11 4.78 -2.01 5.89
C LEU A 11 4.24 -1.14 4.75
N VAL A 12 3.07 -1.46 4.20
CA VAL A 12 2.44 -0.70 3.10
C VAL A 12 2.25 0.78 3.43
N PRO A 13 1.66 1.19 4.58
CA PRO A 13 1.53 2.60 4.91
C PRO A 13 2.89 3.29 5.09
N PHE A 14 3.91 2.60 5.60
CA PHE A 14 5.27 3.15 5.75
C PHE A 14 5.95 3.38 4.40
N VAL A 15 5.86 2.42 3.48
CA VAL A 15 6.42 2.54 2.13
C VAL A 15 5.71 3.64 1.35
N LEU A 16 4.38 3.77 1.50
CA LEU A 16 3.64 4.91 0.96
C LEU A 16 4.21 6.23 1.53
N TYR A 17 4.26 6.37 2.85
CA TYR A 17 4.66 7.64 3.48
C TYR A 17 6.09 8.06 3.13
N ILE A 18 7.05 7.13 3.16
CA ILE A 18 8.45 7.38 2.79
C ILE A 18 8.59 7.59 1.29
N GLY A 19 7.81 6.88 0.48
CA GLY A 19 7.77 7.05 -0.96
C GLY A 19 7.30 8.44 -1.38
N ALA A 20 6.40 9.08 -0.62
CA ALA A 20 5.90 10.43 -0.92
C ALA A 20 6.94 11.54 -0.69
N LEU A 21 7.78 11.40 0.33
CA LEU A 21 8.79 12.39 0.77
C LEU A 21 9.70 12.95 -0.36
N PRO A 22 10.32 12.12 -1.22
CA PRO A 22 11.18 12.64 -2.29
C PRO A 22 10.42 13.40 -3.39
N PHE A 23 9.10 13.21 -3.53
CA PHE A 23 8.29 13.88 -4.55
C PHE A 23 7.83 15.28 -4.12
N VAL A 24 7.56 15.50 -2.83
CA VAL A 24 7.18 16.84 -2.33
C VAL A 24 8.36 17.82 -2.39
N ASN A 25 9.60 17.31 -2.30
CA ASN A 25 10.81 18.13 -2.24
C ASN A 25 11.33 18.62 -3.61
N ARG A 26 10.57 18.48 -4.70
CA ARG A 26 10.95 19.02 -6.03
C ARG A 26 9.77 19.75 -6.65
N VAL A 27 10.06 20.91 -7.23
CA VAL A 27 9.17 21.86 -7.94
C VAL A 27 8.00 21.15 -8.61
N GLU A 28 6.77 21.44 -8.17
CA GLU A 28 5.48 20.88 -8.61
C GLU A 28 5.57 19.51 -9.28
N PRO A 29 5.56 18.40 -8.51
CA PRO A 29 5.67 17.07 -9.07
C PRO A 29 4.44 16.78 -9.95
N VAL A 30 4.69 16.69 -11.26
CA VAL A 30 3.69 16.29 -12.25
C VAL A 30 4.00 14.85 -12.67
N VAL A 31 3.04 13.94 -12.47
CA VAL A 31 3.17 12.52 -12.81
C VAL A 31 2.20 12.25 -13.97
N PHE A 32 2.73 11.84 -15.13
CA PHE A 32 1.95 11.65 -16.38
C PHE A 32 1.11 12.88 -16.79
N GLY A 33 1.56 14.10 -16.49
CA GLY A 33 0.81 15.32 -16.78
C GLY A 33 -0.23 15.71 -15.71
N LEU A 34 -0.39 14.90 -14.66
CA LEU A 34 -1.32 15.16 -13.54
C LEU A 34 -0.58 15.68 -12.30
N PRO A 35 -1.18 16.59 -11.51
CA PRO A 35 -0.60 17.00 -10.24
C PRO A 35 -0.44 15.78 -9.32
N PHE A 36 0.71 15.66 -8.67
CA PHE A 36 1.03 14.53 -7.77
C PHE A 36 -0.08 14.23 -6.76
N LEU A 37 -0.72 15.26 -6.19
CA LEU A 37 -1.82 15.08 -5.23
C LEU A 37 -2.96 14.23 -5.81
N PHE A 38 -3.31 14.40 -7.09
CA PHE A 38 -4.34 13.58 -7.74
C PHE A 38 -3.90 12.14 -7.89
N VAL A 39 -2.69 11.91 -8.39
CA VAL A 39 -2.15 10.55 -8.56
C VAL A 39 -1.99 9.86 -7.21
N TRP A 40 -1.58 10.61 -6.19
CA TRP A 40 -1.46 10.15 -4.81
C TRP A 40 -2.82 9.75 -4.22
N LEU A 41 -3.84 10.59 -4.36
CA LEU A 41 -5.20 10.30 -3.89
C LEU A 41 -5.81 9.08 -4.62
N LEU A 42 -5.65 9.00 -5.94
CA LEU A 42 -6.08 7.85 -6.73
C LEU A 42 -5.34 6.57 -6.29
N GLY A 43 -4.03 6.63 -6.13
CA GLY A 43 -3.20 5.54 -5.63
C GLY A 43 -3.64 5.07 -4.24
N ALA A 44 -3.82 5.99 -3.29
CA ALA A 44 -4.30 5.67 -1.95
C ALA A 44 -5.69 5.04 -1.94
N THR A 45 -6.60 5.53 -2.81
CA THR A 45 -7.94 4.99 -2.98
C THR A 45 -7.92 3.54 -3.49
N LEU A 46 -7.00 3.20 -4.40
CA LEU A 46 -6.84 1.83 -4.91
C LEU A 46 -6.09 0.92 -3.93
N VAL A 47 -5.10 1.44 -3.22
CA VAL A 47 -4.32 0.66 -2.24
C VAL A 47 -5.16 0.26 -1.04
N THR A 48 -6.15 1.08 -0.64
CA THR A 48 -7.03 0.79 0.52
C THR A 48 -7.80 -0.54 0.38
N PRO A 49 -8.66 -0.74 -0.65
CA PRO A 49 -9.35 -2.01 -0.85
C PRO A 49 -8.38 -3.14 -1.21
N PHE A 50 -7.26 -2.85 -1.87
CA PHE A 50 -6.26 -3.87 -2.18
C PHE A 50 -5.61 -4.43 -0.92
N ALA A 51 -5.25 -3.57 0.04
CA ALA A 51 -4.73 -3.98 1.34
C ALA A 51 -5.77 -4.80 2.13
N VAL A 52 -7.04 -4.38 2.15
CA VAL A 52 -8.14 -5.13 2.78
C VAL A 52 -8.36 -6.49 2.12
N TRP A 53 -8.29 -6.56 0.80
CA TRP A 53 -8.42 -7.82 0.07
C TRP A 53 -7.26 -8.78 0.40
N LEU A 54 -6.05 -8.26 0.55
CA LEU A 54 -4.87 -9.08 0.84
C LEU A 54 -4.80 -9.55 2.28
N THR A 55 -5.28 -8.75 3.24
CA THR A 55 -5.48 -9.21 4.62
C THR A 55 -6.54 -10.29 4.68
N TRP A 56 -7.69 -10.11 4.00
CA TRP A 56 -8.74 -11.13 3.94
C TRP A 56 -8.23 -12.44 3.32
N ARG A 57 -7.54 -12.37 2.17
CA ARG A 57 -6.97 -13.55 1.51
C ARG A 57 -5.90 -14.24 2.38
N GLY A 58 -5.14 -13.47 3.16
CA GLY A 58 -4.17 -13.97 4.12
C GLY A 58 -4.83 -14.69 5.31
N ASP A 59 -5.89 -14.12 5.87
CA ASP A 59 -6.64 -14.67 7.02
C ASP A 59 -7.36 -15.98 6.65
N GLN A 60 -7.96 -16.05 5.46
CA GLN A 60 -8.61 -17.27 4.95
C GLN A 60 -7.64 -18.47 4.83
N ARG A 61 -6.36 -18.22 4.56
CA ARG A 61 -5.32 -19.27 4.54
C ARG A 61 -4.92 -19.73 5.93
N PHE A 62 -5.06 -18.89 6.96
CA PHE A 62 -4.77 -19.24 8.35
C PHE A 62 -5.91 -20.08 8.96
N LYS A 63 -7.17 -19.75 8.66
CA LYS A 63 -8.35 -20.49 9.17
C LYS A 63 -8.47 -21.92 8.64
N ARG A 64 -7.98 -22.23 7.43
CA ARG A 64 -8.00 -23.60 6.87
C ARG A 64 -6.94 -24.55 7.45
N GLY A 65 -5.98 -24.06 8.25
CA GLY A 65 -4.96 -24.89 8.90
C GLY A 65 -5.33 -25.36 10.30
N LEU A 66 -6.53 -25.02 10.79
CA LEU A 66 -7.01 -25.28 12.15
C LEU A 66 -8.25 -26.22 12.20
N SER A 67 -8.63 -26.85 11.08
CA SER A 67 -9.65 -27.92 10.99
C SER A 67 -9.04 -29.18 10.42
#